data_AF-A0A261ES47-F1
#
_entry.id   AF-A0A261ES47-F1
#
_cell.length_a   1.000
_cell.length_b   1.000
_cell.length_c   1.000
_cell.angle_alpha   90.00
_cell.angle_beta   90.00
_cell.angle_gamma   90.00
#
_symmetry.space_group_name_H-M   'P 1'
#
loop_
_entity.id
_entity.type
_entity.pdbx_description
1 polymer ?
#
loop_
_entity_poly.entity_id
_entity_poly.type
_entity_poly.pdbx_seq_one_letter_code
_entity_poly.pdbx_strand_id
1 'polypeptide(L)'
;MDSTSDSTQPAMQGDADAAQSGRAASDTFHKTGAGSASRAEARHRASWHDFAEGEVGRGPCVPFAHSNNPAAGQWDGLKLSHDIVADYKRMVVTDGEGIRNSVYVAGCPFRCEGCYNSSIWDFQAGHPYTDELEDAIVADLAPAYIQGLTLLGGEPFLNTPMLLRLVRRVREEYGHSKDIWSWTGYTWEELMRPGETPDKRELLDEIDVLVDGRYIAGLKDSLLQFRGSSNQRVIDVQASLAQGTPVIWKKLHDQHRFIPDIYGKDRAAGEGDAS
;
A
#
# COMPACT_ATOMS: atom_id res chain seq x y z
N MET A 1 -37.19 -32.55 51.97
CA MET A 1 -36.86 -33.95 52.31
C MET A 1 -35.64 -34.28 51.47
N ASP A 2 -34.47 -33.88 51.95
CA ASP A 2 -33.52 -34.69 52.76
C ASP A 2 -32.64 -35.54 51.83
N SER A 3 -31.31 -35.64 51.91
CA SER A 3 -30.27 -35.21 52.88
C SER A 3 -28.89 -35.44 52.18
N THR A 4 -27.93 -34.48 52.20
CA THR A 4 -26.63 -34.48 52.93
C THR A 4 -25.76 -35.76 52.87
N SER A 5 -24.47 -35.69 52.49
CA SER A 5 -23.28 -35.50 53.37
C SER A 5 -21.99 -35.81 52.56
N ASP A 6 -20.74 -35.53 52.92
CA ASP A 6 -20.02 -34.53 53.73
C ASP A 6 -18.49 -34.84 53.57
N SER A 7 -17.65 -33.79 53.63
CA SER A 7 -16.25 -33.67 54.15
C SER A 7 -15.13 -34.69 53.72
N THR A 8 -13.82 -34.38 53.58
CA THR A 8 -12.91 -33.42 54.27
C THR A 8 -11.54 -33.33 53.53
N GLN A 9 -10.82 -32.19 53.64
CA GLN A 9 -9.38 -32.00 53.31
C GLN A 9 -8.44 -32.57 54.40
N PRO A 10 -7.10 -32.52 54.22
CA PRO A 10 -6.34 -31.41 54.84
C PRO A 10 -5.14 -30.86 54.03
N ALA A 11 -4.63 -29.71 54.50
CA ALA A 11 -3.55 -28.86 53.99
C ALA A 11 -2.13 -29.28 54.44
N MET A 12 -1.08 -28.65 53.88
CA MET A 12 -0.04 -27.85 54.59
C MET A 12 1.19 -27.50 53.73
N GLN A 13 1.72 -26.30 53.97
CA GLN A 13 2.88 -25.58 53.40
C GLN A 13 4.27 -26.28 53.51
N GLY A 14 5.24 -25.75 52.75
CA GLY A 14 6.67 -25.85 53.08
C GLY A 14 7.61 -25.15 52.06
N ASP A 15 8.35 -24.16 52.53
CA ASP A 15 9.22 -23.20 51.82
C ASP A 15 10.58 -23.73 51.31
N ALA A 16 11.22 -22.87 50.51
CA ALA A 16 12.59 -22.34 50.70
C ALA A 16 13.70 -22.73 49.70
N ASP A 17 14.19 -21.66 49.06
CA ASP A 17 15.50 -21.45 48.44
C ASP A 17 16.69 -21.90 49.29
N ALA A 18 17.78 -22.30 48.60
CA ALA A 18 19.09 -21.65 48.63
C ALA A 18 20.24 -22.66 48.43
N ALA A 19 21.09 -22.39 47.43
CA ALA A 19 22.45 -22.91 47.38
C ALA A 19 23.41 -21.78 46.97
N GLN A 20 24.06 -21.17 47.96
CA GLN A 20 25.38 -20.53 47.84
C GLN A 20 26.42 -21.67 47.79
N SER A 21 27.62 -21.60 47.21
CA SER A 21 28.68 -20.59 47.29
C SER A 21 29.89 -21.07 46.48
N GLY A 22 30.77 -20.17 46.06
CA GLY A 22 32.11 -20.53 45.55
C GLY A 22 32.89 -19.31 45.07
N ARG A 23 33.86 -18.86 45.87
CA ARG A 23 34.70 -17.67 45.64
C ARG A 23 35.97 -17.97 44.81
N ALA A 24 36.31 -17.00 43.98
CA ALA A 24 37.60 -16.49 43.47
C ALA A 24 38.90 -17.30 43.59
N ALA A 25 39.66 -17.34 42.48
CA ALA A 25 41.11 -17.15 42.46
C ALA A 25 41.58 -16.62 41.08
N SER A 26 42.59 -15.75 41.14
CA SER A 26 43.29 -15.01 40.09
C SER A 26 44.17 -15.87 39.19
N ASP A 27 44.42 -15.43 37.96
CA ASP A 27 45.79 -15.33 37.42
C ASP A 27 45.88 -14.47 36.14
N THR A 28 46.96 -13.72 36.06
CA THR A 28 47.35 -12.76 35.02
C THR A 28 47.93 -13.45 33.78
N PHE A 29 47.82 -12.84 32.59
CA PHE A 29 48.93 -12.51 31.66
C PHE A 29 48.43 -12.01 30.28
N HIS A 30 49.22 -11.13 29.66
CA HIS A 30 48.98 -10.33 28.45
C HIS A 30 48.77 -11.12 27.13
N LYS A 31 47.94 -10.59 26.21
CA LYS A 31 48.35 -9.94 24.92
C LYS A 31 47.20 -9.81 23.91
N THR A 32 47.08 -8.59 23.36
CA THR A 32 46.75 -8.19 21.96
C THR A 32 45.51 -8.78 21.26
N GLY A 33 44.60 -7.91 20.81
CA GLY A 33 43.69 -8.23 19.70
C GLY A 33 42.46 -7.33 19.59
N ALA A 34 42.44 -6.49 18.55
CA ALA A 34 41.32 -5.97 17.75
C ALA A 34 39.95 -5.68 18.41
N GLY A 35 39.44 -4.47 18.11
CA GLY A 35 38.21 -3.87 18.64
C GLY A 35 36.96 -4.76 18.64
N SER A 36 36.28 -4.74 19.78
CA SER A 36 34.93 -5.24 19.96
C SER A 36 33.92 -4.23 19.43
N ALA A 37 33.52 -4.37 18.17
CA ALA A 37 32.21 -3.90 17.72
C ALA A 37 31.24 -5.07 17.82
N SER A 38 30.18 -4.87 18.59
CA SER A 38 29.24 -5.91 18.98
C SER A 38 28.52 -6.53 17.77
N ARG A 39 28.24 -7.83 17.85
CA ARG A 39 27.37 -8.59 16.93
C ARG A 39 25.91 -8.10 16.88
N ALA A 40 25.59 -6.96 17.50
CA ALA A 40 24.25 -6.38 17.59
C ALA A 40 24.01 -5.23 16.58
N GLU A 41 25.00 -4.80 15.80
CA GLU A 41 24.87 -3.68 14.85
C GLU A 41 24.81 -4.09 13.38
N ALA A 42 24.71 -5.39 13.09
CA ALA A 42 24.48 -5.93 11.75
C ALA A 42 23.00 -6.25 11.52
N ARG A 43 22.08 -5.34 11.88
CA ARG A 43 20.72 -5.39 11.35
C ARG A 43 20.76 -4.87 9.92
N HIS A 44 20.79 -5.82 8.99
CA HIS A 44 20.49 -5.69 7.57
C HIS A 44 19.70 -4.41 7.26
N ARG A 45 20.38 -3.32 6.87
CA ARG A 45 19.78 -2.35 5.96
C ARG A 45 19.69 -3.10 4.63
N ALA A 46 18.56 -3.77 4.40
CA ALA A 46 18.24 -4.23 3.06
C ALA A 46 18.16 -2.97 2.18
N SER A 47 19.26 -2.64 1.49
CA SER A 47 19.22 -1.66 0.42
C SER A 47 18.38 -2.32 -0.68
N TRP A 48 17.08 -2.07 -0.67
CA TRP A 48 16.24 -2.35 -1.82
C TRP A 48 16.66 -1.33 -2.89
N HIS A 49 17.71 -1.69 -3.62
CA HIS A 49 18.12 -1.06 -4.86
C HIS A 49 17.71 -2.01 -5.96
N ASP A 50 16.50 -1.80 -6.49
CA ASP A 50 15.99 -2.52 -7.66
C ASP A 50 16.42 -1.87 -8.99
N PHE A 51 17.54 -1.15 -8.95
CA PHE A 51 18.10 -0.42 -10.08
C PHE A 51 19.59 -0.69 -10.15
N ALA A 52 20.05 -1.29 -11.24
CA ALA A 52 21.44 -1.19 -11.64
C ALA A 52 21.61 -0.06 -12.67
N GLU A 53 22.63 0.77 -12.49
CA GLU A 53 23.01 1.81 -13.44
C GLU A 53 23.27 1.18 -14.82
N GLY A 54 22.52 1.61 -15.85
CA GLY A 54 22.63 1.11 -17.22
C GLY A 54 21.54 0.11 -17.65
N GLU A 55 20.66 -0.34 -16.76
CA GLU A 55 19.51 -1.16 -17.15
C GLU A 55 18.41 -0.33 -17.83
N VAL A 56 17.87 -0.86 -18.92
CA VAL A 56 16.81 -0.22 -19.72
C VAL A 56 15.50 -0.98 -19.58
N GLY A 57 14.37 -0.33 -19.92
CA GLY A 57 13.06 -1.00 -19.96
C GLY A 57 12.38 -1.18 -18.59
N ARG A 58 12.89 -0.56 -17.53
CA ARG A 58 12.32 -0.61 -16.16
C ARG A 58 11.16 0.35 -15.91
N GLY A 59 10.83 1.21 -16.87
CA GLY A 59 9.83 2.27 -16.69
C GLY A 59 10.45 3.63 -16.30
N PRO A 60 9.63 4.63 -15.99
CA PRO A 60 10.09 6.01 -15.77
C PRO A 60 10.94 6.12 -14.50
N CYS A 61 12.13 6.71 -14.61
CA CYS A 61 12.98 6.98 -13.46
C CYS A 61 12.29 7.97 -12.50
N VAL A 62 12.29 7.65 -11.19
CA VAL A 62 11.78 8.54 -10.15
C VAL A 62 12.97 9.21 -9.46
N PRO A 63 12.96 10.55 -9.27
CA PRO A 63 14.09 11.30 -8.71
C PRO A 63 14.23 11.13 -7.19
N PHE A 64 14.24 9.89 -6.69
CA PHE A 64 14.39 9.55 -5.29
C PHE A 64 15.13 8.23 -5.11
N ALA A 65 16.24 8.24 -4.36
CA ALA A 65 17.19 7.13 -4.26
C ALA A 65 16.63 5.83 -3.65
N HIS A 66 15.50 5.91 -2.94
CA HIS A 66 14.84 4.73 -2.36
C HIS A 66 13.62 4.26 -3.14
N SER A 67 13.24 4.97 -4.21
CA SER A 67 12.22 4.45 -5.12
C SER A 67 12.76 3.25 -5.88
N ASN A 68 11.87 2.38 -6.37
CA ASN A 68 12.23 1.21 -7.18
C ASN A 68 11.48 1.19 -8.51
N ASN A 69 12.10 0.62 -9.55
CA ASN A 69 11.44 0.33 -10.82
C ASN A 69 11.70 -1.11 -11.28
N PRO A 70 10.66 -1.95 -11.38
CA PRO A 70 10.82 -3.34 -11.76
C PRO A 70 11.03 -3.48 -13.27
N ALA A 71 11.85 -4.46 -13.65
CA ALA A 71 11.79 -5.04 -14.98
C ALA A 71 10.49 -5.84 -15.16
N ALA A 72 10.14 -6.16 -16.41
CA ALA A 72 8.93 -6.92 -16.71
C ALA A 72 8.94 -8.27 -15.99
N GLY A 73 7.87 -8.57 -15.25
CA GLY A 73 7.71 -9.84 -14.54
C GLY A 73 8.59 -10.00 -13.30
N GLN A 74 9.39 -8.99 -12.95
CA GLN A 74 10.30 -9.07 -11.82
C GLN A 74 9.56 -9.16 -10.48
N TRP A 75 8.50 -8.36 -10.33
CA TRP A 75 7.62 -8.44 -9.18
C TRP A 75 6.38 -9.24 -9.54
N ASP A 76 6.24 -10.38 -8.88
CA ASP A 76 5.20 -11.36 -9.11
C ASP A 76 4.25 -11.36 -7.90
N GLY A 77 2.99 -10.95 -8.12
CA GLY A 77 1.98 -10.85 -7.07
C GLY A 77 1.67 -12.20 -6.43
N LEU A 78 1.80 -13.31 -7.16
CA LEU A 78 1.61 -14.66 -6.63
C LEU A 78 2.69 -15.08 -5.62
N LYS A 79 3.83 -14.38 -5.63
CA LYS A 79 4.94 -14.63 -4.70
C LYS A 79 5.03 -13.61 -3.57
N LEU A 80 4.62 -12.37 -3.85
CA LEU A 80 4.76 -11.25 -2.92
C LEU A 80 3.51 -11.02 -2.08
N SER A 81 2.32 -11.30 -2.60
CA SER A 81 1.07 -11.10 -1.85
C SER A 81 0.95 -12.11 -0.71
N HIS A 82 0.32 -11.67 0.37
CA HIS A 82 0.09 -12.45 1.58
C HIS A 82 -1.41 -12.50 1.97
N ASP A 83 -2.32 -12.14 1.05
CA ASP A 83 -3.76 -11.98 1.32
C ASP A 83 -4.02 -11.08 2.53
N ILE A 84 -3.32 -9.93 2.57
CA ILE A 84 -3.44 -8.93 3.63
C ILE A 84 -4.06 -7.65 3.06
N VAL A 85 -5.13 -7.20 3.72
CA VAL A 85 -5.71 -5.88 3.53
C VAL A 85 -5.23 -4.98 4.66
N ALA A 86 -4.63 -3.85 4.31
CA ALA A 86 -4.21 -2.85 5.27
C ALA A 86 -5.39 -2.13 5.91
N ASP A 87 -6.41 -1.80 5.12
CA ASP A 87 -7.63 -1.16 5.60
C ASP A 87 -8.78 -1.33 4.60
N TYR A 88 -10.02 -1.25 5.09
CA TYR A 88 -11.23 -1.20 4.29
C TYR A 88 -12.11 -0.04 4.75
N LYS A 89 -12.38 0.90 3.84
CA LYS A 89 -13.13 2.12 4.16
C LYS A 89 -14.39 2.22 3.32
N ARG A 90 -15.49 2.57 3.97
CA ARG A 90 -16.80 2.73 3.34
C ARG A 90 -17.12 4.19 3.12
N MET A 91 -17.87 4.48 2.07
CA MET A 91 -18.40 5.82 1.77
C MET A 91 -17.32 6.91 1.65
N VAL A 92 -16.20 6.58 1.00
CA VAL A 92 -15.11 7.49 0.68
C VAL A 92 -15.46 8.32 -0.56
N VAL A 93 -15.13 9.61 -0.55
CA VAL A 93 -15.42 10.56 -1.64
C VAL A 93 -14.16 11.13 -2.31
N THR A 94 -12.98 10.78 -1.79
CA THR A 94 -11.67 11.22 -2.30
C THR A 94 -11.04 10.23 -3.27
N ASP A 95 -11.52 8.99 -3.27
CA ASP A 95 -10.87 7.84 -3.87
C ASP A 95 -11.45 7.52 -5.25
N GLY A 96 -11.88 8.56 -5.98
CA GLY A 96 -12.51 8.48 -7.31
C GLY A 96 -13.83 9.22 -7.36
N GLU A 97 -14.52 9.14 -8.49
CA GLU A 97 -15.82 9.78 -8.67
C GLU A 97 -16.91 9.12 -7.80
N GLY A 98 -17.77 9.94 -7.20
CA GLY A 98 -18.92 9.49 -6.42
C GLY A 98 -18.58 9.06 -5.00
N ILE A 99 -19.54 8.40 -4.34
CA ILE A 99 -19.33 7.76 -3.04
C ILE A 99 -18.87 6.32 -3.31
N ARG A 100 -17.73 5.94 -2.73
CA ARG A 100 -17.06 4.68 -3.06
C ARG A 100 -16.72 3.90 -1.80
N ASN A 101 -16.55 2.59 -1.95
CA ASN A 101 -15.88 1.79 -0.94
C ASN A 101 -14.44 1.52 -1.41
N SER A 102 -13.48 1.62 -0.51
CA SER A 102 -12.05 1.55 -0.84
C SER A 102 -11.38 0.42 -0.08
N VAL A 103 -10.69 -0.45 -0.82
CA VAL A 103 -9.84 -1.52 -0.27
C VAL A 103 -8.39 -1.08 -0.40
N TYR A 104 -7.70 -0.95 0.74
CA TYR A 104 -6.29 -0.61 0.80
C TYR A 104 -5.49 -1.90 1.00
N VAL A 105 -4.82 -2.39 -0.04
CA VAL A 105 -3.99 -3.61 0.05
C VAL A 105 -2.64 -3.33 0.69
N ALA A 106 -2.03 -4.34 1.31
CA ALA A 106 -0.69 -4.24 1.88
C ALA A 106 0.41 -4.53 0.84
N GLY A 107 1.60 -3.96 1.06
CA GLY A 107 2.78 -4.22 0.26
C GLY A 107 2.97 -3.25 -0.91
N CYS A 108 4.07 -2.50 -0.89
CA CYS A 108 4.45 -1.63 -2.01
C CYS A 108 5.98 -1.49 -2.10
N PRO A 109 6.62 -2.20 -3.03
CA PRO A 109 8.05 -2.06 -3.24
C PRO A 109 8.44 -0.76 -3.95
N PHE A 110 7.50 0.02 -4.52
CA PHE A 110 7.82 1.27 -5.23
C PHE A 110 8.49 2.34 -4.36
N ARG A 111 8.11 2.46 -3.08
CA ARG A 111 8.74 3.36 -2.08
C ARG A 111 8.92 4.81 -2.54
N CYS A 112 7.89 5.37 -3.18
CA CYS A 112 7.87 6.77 -3.63
C CYS A 112 8.25 7.76 -2.51
N GLU A 113 8.95 8.83 -2.86
CA GLU A 113 9.31 9.89 -1.91
C GLU A 113 8.07 10.52 -1.28
N GLY A 114 8.00 10.57 0.05
CA GLY A 114 6.85 11.14 0.75
C GLY A 114 5.54 10.37 0.53
N CYS A 115 5.61 9.06 0.23
CA CYS A 115 4.43 8.20 0.07
C CYS A 115 3.48 8.35 1.26
N TYR A 116 2.22 8.71 0.97
CA TYR A 116 1.17 8.88 1.98
C TYR A 116 0.89 7.58 2.77
N ASN A 117 1.07 6.44 2.11
CA ASN A 117 0.81 5.10 2.64
C ASN A 117 2.11 4.33 2.96
N SER A 118 3.16 5.02 3.41
CA SER A 118 4.45 4.36 3.68
C SER A 118 4.40 3.32 4.81
N SER A 119 3.40 3.39 5.70
CA SER A 119 3.17 2.40 6.77
C SER A 119 2.78 1.02 6.23
N ILE A 120 2.31 0.93 4.99
CA ILE A 120 1.80 -0.32 4.38
C ILE A 120 2.68 -0.80 3.23
N TRP A 121 3.95 -0.37 3.20
CA TRP A 121 4.96 -0.90 2.25
C TRP A 121 5.28 -2.37 2.49
N ASP A 122 5.12 -2.86 3.72
CA ASP A 122 5.25 -4.26 4.07
C ASP A 122 3.98 -5.03 3.65
N PHE A 123 4.15 -6.16 2.97
CA PHE A 123 3.03 -7.01 2.57
C PHE A 123 2.31 -7.65 3.76
N GLN A 124 2.88 -7.57 4.97
CA GLN A 124 2.28 -8.06 6.21
C GLN A 124 1.62 -6.95 7.05
N ALA A 125 1.60 -5.70 6.56
CA ALA A 125 1.01 -4.57 7.27
C ALA A 125 -0.51 -4.52 7.10
N GLY A 126 -1.26 -5.18 7.99
CA GLY A 126 -2.72 -5.14 7.98
C GLY A 126 -3.36 -6.33 8.67
N HIS A 127 -4.50 -6.75 8.14
CA HIS A 127 -5.28 -7.88 8.61
C HIS A 127 -5.52 -8.91 7.47
N PRO A 128 -5.71 -10.19 7.81
CA PRO A 128 -6.06 -11.21 6.81
C PRO A 128 -7.30 -10.82 6.02
N TYR A 129 -7.23 -11.04 4.71
CA TYR A 129 -8.39 -11.02 3.84
C TYR A 129 -9.14 -12.35 3.98
N THR A 130 -10.35 -12.28 4.51
CA THR A 130 -11.19 -13.45 4.75
C THR A 130 -12.45 -13.41 3.89
N ASP A 131 -13.13 -14.54 3.78
CA ASP A 131 -14.41 -14.64 3.08
C ASP A 131 -15.46 -13.71 3.71
N GLU A 132 -15.46 -13.56 5.03
CA GLU A 132 -16.37 -12.65 5.73
C GLU A 132 -16.11 -11.18 5.38
N LEU A 133 -14.84 -10.80 5.19
CA LEU A 133 -14.49 -9.45 4.75
C LEU A 133 -14.90 -9.24 3.29
N GLU A 134 -14.68 -10.20 2.41
CA GLU A 134 -15.13 -10.13 1.02
C GLU A 134 -16.66 -10.00 0.95
N ASP A 135 -17.40 -10.82 1.69
CA ASP A 135 -18.86 -10.75 1.79
C ASP A 135 -19.33 -9.36 2.23
N ALA A 136 -18.67 -8.79 3.25
CA ALA A 136 -18.97 -7.46 3.73
C ALA A 136 -18.71 -6.38 2.67
N ILE A 137 -17.55 -6.43 1.99
CA ILE A 137 -17.20 -5.49 0.92
C ILE A 137 -18.26 -5.51 -0.18
N VAL A 138 -18.63 -6.72 -0.63
CA VAL A 138 -19.58 -6.89 -1.72
C VAL A 138 -20.98 -6.44 -1.29
N ALA A 139 -21.43 -6.79 -0.09
CA ALA A 139 -22.73 -6.33 0.43
C ALA A 139 -22.81 -4.80 0.60
N ASP A 140 -21.72 -4.17 1.06
CA ASP A 140 -21.65 -2.71 1.24
C ASP A 140 -21.70 -1.94 -0.10
N LEU A 141 -21.48 -2.59 -1.25
CA LEU A 141 -21.65 -1.97 -2.58
C LEU A 141 -23.10 -1.91 -3.04
N ALA A 142 -24.01 -2.67 -2.42
CA ALA A 142 -25.41 -2.79 -2.85
C ALA A 142 -26.18 -1.45 -2.92
N PRO A 143 -26.04 -0.50 -1.96
CA PRO A 143 -26.82 0.73 -1.98
C PRO A 143 -26.58 1.54 -3.27
N ALA A 144 -27.66 2.06 -3.86
CA ALA A 144 -27.61 2.75 -5.14
C ALA A 144 -26.74 4.02 -5.14
N TYR A 145 -26.56 4.66 -3.97
CA TYR A 145 -25.71 5.84 -3.84
C TYR A 145 -24.21 5.51 -3.78
N ILE A 146 -23.83 4.24 -3.59
CA ILE A 146 -22.44 3.79 -3.73
C ILE A 146 -22.18 3.58 -5.22
N GLN A 147 -21.33 4.41 -5.79
CA GLN A 147 -20.99 4.37 -7.21
C GLN A 147 -20.15 3.13 -7.55
N GLY A 148 -19.21 2.75 -6.68
CA GLY A 148 -18.33 1.65 -6.99
C GLY A 148 -17.24 1.36 -5.96
N LEU A 149 -16.29 0.53 -6.40
CA LEU A 149 -15.16 0.05 -5.61
C LEU A 149 -13.88 0.76 -6.05
N THR A 150 -12.99 1.02 -5.10
CA THR A 150 -11.64 1.51 -5.39
C THR A 150 -10.59 0.58 -4.79
N LEU A 151 -9.61 0.20 -5.61
CA LEU A 151 -8.44 -0.57 -5.24
C LEU A 151 -7.26 0.40 -5.03
N LEU A 152 -6.76 0.43 -3.81
CA LEU A 152 -5.77 1.39 -3.33
C LEU A 152 -4.74 0.68 -2.45
N GLY A 153 -3.88 1.50 -1.84
CA GLY A 153 -3.01 1.09 -0.75
C GLY A 153 -1.58 0.98 -1.23
N GLY A 154 -0.95 -0.14 -0.89
CA GLY A 154 0.40 -0.44 -1.29
C GLY A 154 0.51 -0.51 -2.82
N GLU A 155 0.33 -1.69 -3.41
CA GLU A 155 0.29 -1.88 -4.85
C GLU A 155 -0.77 -2.93 -5.24
N PRO A 156 -1.94 -2.50 -5.76
CA PRO A 156 -2.98 -3.41 -6.23
C PRO A 156 -2.50 -4.45 -7.25
N PHE A 157 -1.63 -4.08 -8.19
CA PHE A 157 -1.12 -5.01 -9.21
C PHE A 157 -0.06 -5.98 -8.69
N LEU A 158 0.20 -5.99 -7.37
CA LEU A 158 0.96 -7.03 -6.67
C LEU A 158 0.09 -7.82 -5.68
N ASN A 159 -1.20 -7.51 -5.60
CA ASN A 159 -2.21 -8.22 -4.80
C ASN A 159 -3.33 -8.79 -5.69
N THR A 160 -3.01 -9.02 -6.96
CA THR A 160 -3.86 -9.64 -7.99
C THR A 160 -4.50 -10.97 -7.57
N PRO A 161 -3.89 -11.90 -6.80
CA PRO A 161 -4.55 -13.17 -6.50
C PRO A 161 -5.83 -12.98 -5.70
N MET A 162 -5.77 -12.10 -4.69
CA MET A 162 -6.89 -11.67 -3.87
C MET A 162 -7.85 -10.77 -4.66
N LEU A 163 -7.31 -9.75 -5.34
CA LEU A 163 -8.14 -8.73 -5.98
C LEU A 163 -8.91 -9.27 -7.18
N LEU A 164 -8.36 -10.21 -7.95
CA LEU A 164 -9.08 -10.85 -9.05
C LEU A 164 -10.32 -11.59 -8.56
N ARG A 165 -10.24 -12.24 -7.40
CA ARG A 165 -11.42 -12.87 -6.78
C ARG A 165 -12.48 -11.82 -6.45
N LEU A 166 -12.10 -10.75 -5.75
CA LEU A 166 -13.00 -9.68 -5.36
C LEU A 166 -13.67 -9.01 -6.57
N VAL A 167 -12.89 -8.55 -7.55
CA VAL A 167 -13.44 -7.81 -8.70
C VAL A 167 -14.35 -8.68 -9.55
N ARG A 168 -13.99 -9.95 -9.78
CA ARG A 168 -14.84 -10.89 -10.52
C ARG A 168 -16.16 -11.14 -9.80
N ARG A 169 -16.13 -11.26 -8.47
CA ARG A 169 -17.36 -11.36 -7.67
C ARG A 169 -18.21 -10.09 -7.75
N VAL A 170 -17.60 -8.90 -7.70
CA VAL A 170 -18.32 -7.63 -7.91
C VAL A 170 -18.95 -7.59 -9.32
N ARG A 171 -18.26 -8.06 -10.36
CA ARG A 171 -18.82 -8.18 -11.71
C ARG A 171 -19.95 -9.20 -11.79
N GLU A 172 -19.85 -10.33 -11.09
CA GLU A 172 -20.91 -11.34 -11.05
C GLU A 172 -22.18 -10.79 -10.40
N GLU A 173 -22.06 -10.10 -9.26
CA GLU A 173 -23.22 -9.62 -8.49
C GLU A 173 -23.82 -8.32 -9.04
N TYR A 174 -23.00 -7.42 -9.59
CA TYR A 174 -23.42 -6.07 -9.99
C TYR A 174 -23.19 -5.74 -11.47
N GLY A 175 -22.54 -6.62 -12.24
CA GLY A 175 -22.12 -6.32 -13.61
C GLY A 175 -21.22 -5.09 -13.67
N HIS A 176 -21.55 -4.18 -14.58
CA HIS A 176 -20.89 -2.88 -14.73
C HIS A 176 -21.68 -1.72 -14.10
N SER A 177 -22.67 -2.01 -13.25
CA SER A 177 -23.41 -0.95 -12.54
C SER A 177 -22.59 -0.30 -11.42
N LYS A 178 -21.52 -0.98 -10.98
CA LYS A 178 -20.52 -0.49 -10.02
C LYS A 178 -19.19 -0.38 -10.75
N ASP A 179 -18.67 0.84 -10.91
CA ASP A 179 -17.36 1.02 -11.54
C ASP A 179 -16.23 0.62 -10.57
N ILE A 180 -15.10 0.17 -11.10
CA ILE A 180 -13.93 -0.22 -10.34
C ILE A 180 -12.76 0.66 -10.75
N TRP A 181 -12.22 1.39 -9.77
CA TRP A 181 -11.03 2.21 -9.94
C TRP A 181 -9.83 1.50 -9.33
N SER A 182 -8.64 1.68 -9.89
CA SER A 182 -7.39 1.22 -9.28
C SER A 182 -6.30 2.28 -9.38
N TRP A 183 -5.59 2.52 -8.27
CA TRP A 183 -4.32 3.25 -8.28
C TRP A 183 -3.15 2.30 -8.40
N THR A 184 -2.09 2.70 -9.07
CA THR A 184 -0.88 1.89 -9.18
C THR A 184 0.35 2.75 -9.39
N GLY A 185 1.50 2.27 -8.91
CA GLY A 185 2.80 2.84 -9.26
C GLY A 185 3.25 2.47 -10.68
N TYR A 186 2.70 1.40 -11.28
CA TYR A 186 2.99 1.07 -12.67
C TYR A 186 2.36 2.09 -13.61
N THR A 187 3.02 2.35 -14.73
CA THR A 187 2.39 3.00 -15.88
C THR A 187 1.63 1.99 -16.72
N TRP A 188 0.66 2.44 -17.51
CA TRP A 188 -0.02 1.62 -18.52
C TRP A 188 0.98 0.86 -19.40
N GLU A 189 2.04 1.54 -19.85
CA GLU A 189 3.08 0.94 -20.68
C GLU A 189 3.84 -0.16 -19.94
N GLU A 190 4.08 0.00 -18.63
CA GLU A 190 4.67 -1.06 -17.80
C GLU A 190 3.71 -2.24 -17.60
N LEU A 191 2.41 -2.03 -17.44
CA LEU A 191 1.42 -3.11 -17.30
C LEU A 191 1.22 -3.89 -18.62
N MET A 192 1.44 -3.24 -19.76
CA MET A 192 1.22 -3.80 -21.10
C MET A 192 2.48 -4.38 -21.74
N ARG A 193 3.67 -4.19 -21.14
CA ARG A 193 4.94 -4.60 -21.77
C ARG A 193 5.09 -6.13 -21.83
N PRO A 194 5.75 -6.67 -22.87
CA PRO A 194 6.07 -8.09 -22.95
C PRO A 194 6.88 -8.57 -21.73
N GLY A 195 6.55 -9.76 -21.24
CA GLY A 195 7.22 -10.39 -20.10
C GLY A 195 6.64 -10.04 -18.73
N GLU A 196 5.63 -9.17 -18.65
CA GLU A 196 4.88 -9.00 -17.41
C GLU A 196 4.05 -10.22 -17.05
N THR A 197 3.70 -10.32 -15.77
CA THR A 197 2.87 -11.40 -15.25
C THR A 197 1.42 -11.27 -15.76
N PRO A 198 0.78 -12.35 -16.27
CA PRO A 198 -0.54 -12.27 -16.90
C PRO A 198 -1.67 -11.76 -15.99
N ASP A 199 -1.58 -12.05 -14.69
CA ASP A 199 -2.52 -11.64 -13.66
C ASP A 199 -2.67 -10.12 -13.54
N LYS A 200 -1.61 -9.34 -13.82
CA LYS A 200 -1.70 -7.87 -13.89
C LYS A 200 -2.61 -7.45 -15.04
N ARG A 201 -2.47 -8.10 -16.20
CA ARG A 201 -3.33 -7.84 -17.36
C ARG A 201 -4.77 -8.27 -17.09
N GLU A 202 -4.97 -9.42 -16.45
CA GLU A 202 -6.30 -9.87 -16.04
C GLU A 202 -6.97 -8.84 -15.14
N LEU A 203 -6.27 -8.32 -14.12
CA LEU A 203 -6.85 -7.30 -13.23
C LEU A 203 -7.15 -6.00 -14.00
N LEU A 204 -6.27 -5.60 -14.91
CA LEU A 204 -6.48 -4.43 -15.76
C LEU A 204 -7.75 -4.59 -16.61
N ASP A 205 -8.00 -5.76 -17.19
CA ASP A 205 -9.17 -6.01 -18.04
C ASP A 205 -10.50 -5.91 -17.25
N GLU A 206 -10.48 -6.15 -15.93
CA GLU A 206 -11.66 -6.16 -15.06
C GLU A 206 -12.02 -4.76 -14.49
N ILE A 207 -11.14 -3.76 -14.59
CA ILE A 207 -11.37 -2.42 -14.01
C ILE A 207 -11.79 -1.38 -15.06
N ASP A 208 -12.37 -0.26 -14.60
CA ASP A 208 -12.91 0.79 -15.49
C ASP A 208 -12.00 2.01 -15.56
N VAL A 209 -11.37 2.40 -14.44
CA VAL A 209 -10.49 3.57 -14.36
C VAL A 209 -9.17 3.22 -13.68
N LEU A 210 -8.06 3.61 -14.30
CA LEU A 210 -6.71 3.42 -13.77
C LEU A 210 -6.10 4.78 -13.47
N VAL A 211 -5.64 4.99 -12.24
CA VAL A 211 -4.72 6.09 -11.92
C VAL A 211 -3.31 5.54 -11.87
N ASP A 212 -2.53 5.86 -12.88
CA ASP A 212 -1.26 5.20 -13.14
C ASP A 212 -0.04 6.07 -12.83
N GLY A 213 1.09 5.39 -12.62
CA GLY A 213 2.39 6.01 -12.38
C GLY A 213 2.71 6.26 -10.91
N ARG A 214 4.00 6.15 -10.59
CA ARG A 214 4.57 6.49 -9.28
C ARG A 214 4.32 7.96 -8.95
N TYR A 215 4.14 8.23 -7.67
CA TYR A 215 4.12 9.60 -7.16
C TYR A 215 5.51 10.23 -7.25
N ILE A 216 5.58 11.45 -7.78
CA ILE A 216 6.81 12.24 -7.87
C ILE A 216 6.64 13.50 -7.03
N ALA A 217 7.40 13.61 -5.93
CA ALA A 217 7.26 14.71 -4.97
C ALA A 217 7.48 16.10 -5.61
N GLY A 218 8.44 16.22 -6.52
CA GLY A 218 8.69 17.47 -7.26
C GLY A 218 7.60 17.88 -8.25
N LEU A 219 6.66 16.98 -8.55
CA LEU A 219 5.52 17.22 -9.43
C LEU A 219 4.19 17.26 -8.65
N LYS A 220 4.26 17.35 -7.32
CA LYS A 220 3.09 17.43 -6.45
C LYS A 220 2.26 18.67 -6.78
N ASP A 221 0.97 18.46 -6.99
CA ASP A 221 0.01 19.56 -7.15
C ASP A 221 -1.34 19.18 -6.53
N SER A 222 -1.80 19.96 -5.55
CA SER A 222 -3.05 19.73 -4.82
C SER A 222 -4.31 20.08 -5.60
N LEU A 223 -4.16 20.72 -6.76
CA LEU A 223 -5.28 21.09 -7.63
C LEU A 223 -5.66 19.96 -8.60
N LEU A 224 -4.83 18.91 -8.68
CA LEU A 224 -5.07 17.79 -9.57
C LEU A 224 -6.22 16.92 -9.05
N GLN A 225 -7.10 16.54 -9.97
CA GLN A 225 -8.18 15.63 -9.65
C GLN A 225 -7.63 14.20 -9.45
N PHE A 226 -7.95 13.61 -8.28
CA PHE A 226 -7.71 12.20 -7.95
C PHE A 226 -6.26 11.69 -8.01
N ARG A 227 -5.26 12.57 -8.13
CA ARG A 227 -3.85 12.18 -8.19
C ARG A 227 -2.94 13.17 -7.48
N GLY A 228 -1.82 12.67 -7.00
CA GLY A 228 -0.91 13.44 -6.15
C GLY A 228 0.13 14.23 -6.95
N SER A 229 0.50 13.76 -8.14
CA SER A 229 1.53 14.39 -8.97
C SER A 229 1.16 14.43 -10.45
N SER A 230 1.63 15.46 -11.16
CA SER A 230 1.20 15.76 -12.54
C SER A 230 1.66 14.75 -13.60
N ASN A 231 2.60 13.87 -13.27
CA ASN A 231 2.99 12.75 -14.13
C ASN A 231 1.96 11.60 -14.13
N GLN A 232 1.11 11.52 -13.11
CA GLN A 232 0.10 10.48 -13.01
C GLN A 232 -1.05 10.77 -13.99
N ARG A 233 -1.63 9.74 -14.59
CA ARG A 233 -2.75 9.88 -15.53
C ARG A 233 -3.98 9.19 -14.96
N VAL A 234 -5.16 9.76 -15.22
CA VAL A 234 -6.45 9.08 -14.97
C VAL A 234 -6.93 8.55 -16.31
N ILE A 235 -6.95 7.23 -16.45
CA ILE A 235 -7.12 6.52 -17.72
C ILE A 235 -8.47 5.79 -17.72
N ASP A 236 -9.21 5.94 -18.81
CA ASP A 236 -10.38 5.11 -19.13
C ASP A 236 -9.87 3.77 -19.69
N VAL A 237 -9.97 2.71 -18.88
CA VAL A 237 -9.31 1.44 -19.18
C VAL A 237 -9.93 0.76 -20.39
N GLN A 238 -11.26 0.71 -20.45
CA GLN A 238 -11.98 0.03 -21.51
C GLN A 238 -11.77 0.72 -22.87
N ALA A 239 -11.78 2.06 -22.90
CA ALA A 239 -11.43 2.82 -24.11
C ALA A 239 -9.96 2.61 -24.50
N SER A 240 -9.05 2.53 -23.52
CA SER A 240 -7.62 2.32 -23.77
C SER A 240 -7.32 0.93 -24.32
N LEU A 241 -8.00 -0.11 -23.81
CA LEU A 241 -7.91 -1.48 -24.33
C LEU A 241 -8.40 -1.57 -25.77
N ALA A 242 -9.53 -0.92 -26.08
CA ALA A 242 -10.08 -0.90 -27.44
C ALA A 242 -9.17 -0.18 -28.45
N GLN A 243 -8.47 0.88 -28.02
CA GLN A 243 -7.57 1.67 -28.88
C GLN A 243 -6.13 1.12 -28.90
N GLY A 244 -5.73 0.34 -27.90
CA GLY A 244 -4.35 -0.13 -27.70
C GLY A 244 -3.40 0.93 -27.15
N THR A 245 -3.89 2.12 -26.77
CA THR A 245 -3.11 3.23 -26.21
C THR A 245 -3.90 3.92 -25.10
N PRO A 246 -3.24 4.55 -24.11
CA PRO A 246 -3.93 5.26 -23.03
C PRO A 246 -4.91 6.32 -23.55
N VAL A 247 -6.16 6.23 -23.12
CA VAL A 247 -7.24 7.21 -23.31
C VAL A 247 -7.50 7.87 -21.96
N ILE A 248 -7.34 9.20 -21.90
CA ILE A 248 -7.58 9.95 -20.68
C ILE A 248 -9.07 9.94 -20.34
N TRP A 249 -9.36 9.70 -19.06
CA TRP A 249 -10.72 9.66 -18.53
C TRP A 249 -11.47 10.96 -18.82
N LYS A 250 -12.63 10.84 -19.49
CA LYS A 250 -13.34 11.97 -20.09
C LYS A 250 -13.82 13.04 -19.10
N LYS A 251 -14.00 12.66 -17.84
CA LYS A 251 -14.46 13.56 -16.77
C LYS A 251 -13.30 14.20 -16.00
N LEU A 252 -12.06 13.98 -16.42
CA LEU A 252 -10.89 14.58 -15.79
C LEU A 252 -10.98 16.11 -15.87
N HIS A 253 -10.99 16.75 -14.71
CA HIS A 253 -11.06 18.19 -14.58
C HIS A 253 -10.22 18.66 -13.39
N ASP A 254 -8.98 19.05 -13.68
CA ASP A 254 -8.09 19.64 -12.68
C ASP A 254 -8.55 21.06 -12.32
N GLN A 255 -8.42 21.41 -11.05
CA GLN A 255 -8.78 22.74 -10.57
C GLN A 255 -7.74 23.77 -11.01
N HIS A 256 -8.16 25.02 -11.13
CA HIS A 256 -7.26 26.15 -11.32
C HIS A 256 -7.36 27.09 -10.13
N ARG A 257 -6.20 27.45 -9.57
CA ARG A 257 -6.15 28.41 -8.48
C ARG A 257 -6.31 29.82 -9.05
N PHE A 258 -7.48 30.41 -8.84
CA PHE A 258 -7.72 31.82 -9.08
C PHE A 258 -7.65 32.56 -7.74
N ILE A 259 -6.59 33.34 -7.53
CA ILE A 259 -6.53 34.30 -6.41
C ILE A 259 -6.83 35.67 -7.01
N PRO A 260 -8.02 36.27 -6.74
CA PRO A 260 -8.30 37.62 -7.17
C PRO A 260 -7.26 38.60 -6.59
N ASP A 261 -6.82 39.57 -7.38
CA ASP A 261 -5.79 40.56 -7.01
C ASP A 261 -6.05 41.28 -5.68
N ILE A 262 -7.33 41.41 -5.30
CA ILE A 262 -7.74 42.03 -4.04
C ILE A 262 -7.21 41.30 -2.81
N TYR A 263 -7.03 39.98 -2.88
CA TYR A 263 -6.47 39.15 -1.80
C TYR A 263 -4.95 38.97 -1.86
N GLY A 264 -4.31 39.39 -2.96
CA GLY A 264 -2.86 39.35 -3.13
C GLY A 264 -2.13 40.51 -2.43
N LYS A 265 -2.78 41.67 -2.31
CA LYS A 265 -2.19 42.88 -1.72
C LYS A 265 -2.01 42.80 -0.20
N ASP A 266 -2.95 42.18 0.50
CA ASP A 266 -2.90 42.07 1.97
C ASP A 266 -1.96 40.96 2.45
N ARG A 267 -1.69 39.96 1.61
CA ARG A 267 -0.79 38.85 1.94
C ARG A 267 0.69 39.24 1.87
N ALA A 268 1.05 40.14 0.95
CA ALA A 268 2.41 40.70 0.87
C ALA A 268 2.76 41.61 2.06
N ALA A 269 1.77 42.24 2.69
CA ALA A 269 1.97 43.08 3.87
C ALA A 269 2.18 42.29 5.17
N GLY A 270 1.72 41.04 5.24
CA GLY A 270 1.82 40.19 6.45
C GLY A 270 3.04 39.28 6.53
N GLU A 271 3.71 38.98 5.40
CA GLU A 271 4.89 38.10 5.36
C GLU A 271 6.22 38.87 5.46
N GLY A 272 6.19 40.20 5.56
CA GLY A 272 7.38 41.06 5.66
C GLY A 272 7.91 41.33 7.07
N ASP A 273 7.15 41.00 8.12
CA ASP A 273 7.47 41.35 9.52
C ASP A 273 7.88 40.15 10.40
N ALA A 274 8.09 38.97 9.81
CA ALA A 274 8.59 37.80 10.51
C ALA A 274 9.94 37.35 9.92
N SER A 275 10.99 38.13 10.19
CA SER A 275 12.39 37.76 9.98
C SER A 275 13.20 37.99 11.25
#